data_AF-A0A3R0YAH0-F1
#
_entry.id   AF-A0A3R0YAH0-F1
#
_cell.length_a   1.000
_cell.length_b   1.000
_cell.length_c   1.000
_cell.angle_alpha   90.00
_cell.angle_beta   90.00
_cell.angle_gamma   90.00
#
_symmetry.space_group_name_H-M   'P 1'
#
loop_
_entity.id
_entity.type
_entity.pdbx_description
1 polymer ?
#
loop_
_entity_poly.entity_id
_entity_poly.type
_entity_poly.pdbx_seq_one_letter_code
_entity_poly.pdbx_strand_id
1 'polypeptide(L)'
;MKLILPFPPSVNTYWRHPNKGAFAGKSLISAAGRKFQSAACAAIVEQLRRLPKPTSAPASVEIVLFPPDNRIRDLDNYNKALFDALTHAGVWEDDSQVKRMLVEWGPVIPKGKVEITISKYEKPAGAAA
;
A
#
# COMPACT_ATOMS: atom_id res chain seq x y z
N MET A 1 -8.73 -3.27 -11.15
CA MET A 1 -7.54 -4.15 -11.23
C MET A 1 -7.37 -4.86 -9.90
N LYS A 2 -6.81 -6.08 -9.89
CA LYS A 2 -6.49 -6.82 -8.67
C LYS A 2 -4.99 -7.12 -8.65
N LEU A 3 -4.34 -6.90 -7.51
CA LEU A 3 -2.91 -7.08 -7.30
C LEU A 3 -2.67 -7.91 -6.04
N ILE A 4 -1.69 -8.80 -6.09
CA ILE A 4 -1.20 -9.56 -4.93
C ILE A 4 0.18 -9.02 -4.56
N LEU A 5 0.34 -8.50 -3.35
CA LEU A 5 1.58 -7.91 -2.86
C LEU A 5 2.14 -8.74 -1.68
N PRO A 6 3.45 -8.65 -1.39
CA PRO A 6 3.99 -9.17 -0.14
C PRO A 6 3.33 -8.49 1.07
N PHE A 7 3.38 -9.13 2.24
CA PHE A 7 2.87 -8.51 3.46
C PHE A 7 3.71 -7.28 3.84
N PRO A 8 3.09 -6.09 4.05
CA PRO A 8 3.80 -4.86 4.32
C PRO A 8 4.42 -4.82 5.72
N PRO A 9 5.51 -4.05 5.90
CA PRO A 9 5.94 -3.64 7.24
C PRO A 9 4.89 -2.73 7.88
N SER A 10 4.84 -2.69 9.21
CA SER A 10 4.04 -1.68 9.94
C SER A 10 4.55 -0.27 9.65
N VAL A 11 3.72 0.75 9.86
CA VAL A 11 4.08 2.16 9.62
C VAL A 11 5.32 2.57 10.40
N ASN A 12 5.43 2.08 11.65
CA ASN A 12 6.56 2.32 12.54
C ASN A 12 7.85 1.63 12.06
N THR A 13 7.73 0.51 11.35
CA THR A 13 8.86 -0.17 10.72
C THR A 13 9.20 0.48 9.36
N TYR A 14 8.19 0.99 8.68
CA TYR A 14 8.30 1.56 7.34
C TYR A 14 9.01 2.92 7.36
N TRP A 15 8.68 3.79 8.32
CA TRP A 15 9.32 5.09 8.50
C TRP A 15 10.45 5.03 9.53
N ARG A 16 11.41 5.94 9.41
CA ARG A 16 12.41 6.21 10.43
C ARG A 16 12.64 7.71 10.56
N HIS A 17 12.99 8.12 11.78
CA HIS A 17 13.27 9.52 12.12
C HIS A 17 14.66 9.58 12.76
N PRO A 18 15.72 9.79 11.97
CA PRO A 18 17.06 9.99 12.53
C PRO A 18 17.05 11.23 13.42
N ASN A 19 17.63 11.12 14.61
CA ASN A 19 17.75 12.24 15.57
C ASN A 19 19.15 12.87 15.58
N LYS A 20 20.08 12.35 14.78
CA LYS A 20 21.47 12.78 14.70
C LYS A 20 22.00 12.70 13.27
N GLY A 21 23.03 13.50 12.97
CA GLY A 21 23.70 13.53 11.67
C GLY A 21 22.96 14.35 10.59
N ALA A 22 23.40 14.23 9.34
CA ALA A 22 22.91 15.04 8.20
C ALA A 22 21.41 14.87 7.88
N PHE A 23 20.77 13.85 8.45
CA PHE A 23 19.35 13.56 8.28
C PHE A 23 18.53 13.76 9.56
N ALA A 24 19.11 14.40 10.59
CA ALA A 24 18.41 14.72 11.82
C ALA A 24 17.12 15.52 11.53
N GLY A 25 16.00 15.09 12.12
CA GLY A 25 14.70 15.76 11.96
C GLY A 25 13.97 15.46 10.65
N LYS A 26 14.50 14.60 9.77
CA LYS A 26 13.84 14.18 8.53
C LYS A 26 13.07 12.87 8.72
N SER A 27 11.88 12.79 8.11
CA SER A 27 11.16 11.52 7.93
C SER A 27 11.68 10.82 6.69
N LEU A 28 12.23 9.62 6.86
CA LEU A 28 12.80 8.83 5.77
C LEU A 28 12.18 7.44 5.72
N ILE A 29 12.03 6.89 4.52
CA ILE A 29 11.70 5.48 4.36
C ILE A 29 12.85 4.66 4.95
N SER A 30 12.52 3.66 5.76
CA SER A 30 13.50 2.76 6.38
C SER A 30 14.10 1.80 5.34
N ALA A 31 15.12 1.02 5.74
CA ALA A 31 15.65 -0.03 4.88
C ALA A 31 14.58 -1.11 4.59
N ALA A 32 13.77 -1.45 5.59
CA ALA A 32 12.65 -2.38 5.42
C ALA A 32 11.57 -1.81 4.49
N GLY A 33 11.25 -0.52 4.61
CA GLY A 33 10.30 0.16 3.72
C GLY A 33 10.76 0.16 2.27
N ARG A 34 12.04 0.49 2.00
CA ARG A 34 12.60 0.42 0.63
C ARG A 34 12.60 -1.01 0.09
N LYS A 35 12.97 -1.99 0.90
CA LYS A 35 12.92 -3.41 0.51
C LYS A 35 11.50 -3.83 0.13
N PHE A 36 10.51 -3.39 0.91
CA PHE A 36 9.10 -3.62 0.62
C PHE A 36 8.68 -2.96 -0.70
N GLN A 37 9.01 -1.68 -0.91
CA GLN A 37 8.70 -0.97 -2.16
C GLN A 37 9.27 -1.70 -3.38
N SER A 38 10.53 -2.13 -3.34
CA SER A 38 11.14 -2.88 -4.45
C SER A 38 10.43 -4.22 -4.69
N ALA A 39 10.07 -4.95 -3.63
CA ALA A 39 9.36 -6.23 -3.75
C ALA A 39 7.93 -6.06 -4.29
N ALA A 40 7.22 -5.02 -3.85
CA ALA A 40 5.89 -4.68 -4.35
C ALA A 40 5.95 -4.26 -5.83
N CYS A 41 6.89 -3.40 -6.22
CA CYS A 41 7.09 -3.02 -7.62
C CYS A 41 7.35 -4.24 -8.51
N ALA A 42 8.24 -5.15 -8.08
CA ALA A 42 8.52 -6.38 -8.81
C ALA A 42 7.26 -7.24 -8.99
N ALA A 43 6.49 -7.44 -7.91
CA ALA A 43 5.23 -8.19 -7.96
C ALA A 43 4.19 -7.56 -8.89
N ILE A 44 4.09 -6.22 -8.92
CA ILE A 44 3.16 -5.47 -9.78
C ILE A 44 3.55 -5.65 -11.25
N VAL A 45 4.83 -5.43 -11.59
CA VAL A 45 5.32 -5.56 -12.96
C VAL A 45 5.19 -7.00 -13.45
N GLU A 46 5.48 -7.98 -12.60
CA GLU A 46 5.32 -9.40 -12.92
C GLU A 46 3.86 -9.76 -13.23
N GLN A 47 2.91 -9.31 -12.42
CA GLN A 47 1.48 -9.58 -12.61
C GLN A 47 0.90 -8.87 -13.84
N LEU A 48 1.28 -7.61 -14.07
CA LEU A 48 0.76 -6.82 -15.18
C LEU A 48 1.47 -7.11 -16.51
N ARG A 49 2.64 -7.74 -16.48
CA ARG A 49 3.53 -7.99 -17.64
C ARG A 49 3.93 -6.72 -18.39
N ARG A 50 3.84 -5.58 -17.72
CA ARG A 50 4.18 -4.24 -18.23
C ARG A 50 4.39 -3.29 -17.07
N LEU A 51 5.05 -2.17 -17.34
CA LEU A 51 5.04 -1.04 -16.41
C LEU A 51 3.61 -0.47 -16.31
N PRO A 52 3.10 -0.22 -15.09
CA PRO A 52 1.86 0.51 -14.91
C PRO A 52 1.88 1.85 -15.65
N LYS A 53 0.72 2.25 -16.17
CA LYS A 53 0.49 3.62 -16.63
C LYS A 53 -0.27 4.33 -15.53
N PRO A 54 0.30 5.35 -14.88
CA PRO A 54 -0.39 6.09 -13.84
C PRO A 54 -1.74 6.63 -14.35
N THR A 55 -2.74 6.56 -13.50
CA THR A 55 -4.04 7.22 -13.70
C THR A 55 -4.21 8.31 -12.64
N SER A 56 -4.82 9.42 -13.01
CA SER A 56 -5.26 10.51 -12.10
C SER A 56 -6.72 10.34 -11.63
N ALA A 57 -7.41 9.28 -12.05
CA ALA A 57 -8.81 9.07 -11.72
C ALA A 57 -9.01 8.79 -10.22
N PRO A 58 -10.09 9.29 -9.60
CA PRO A 58 -10.48 8.92 -8.24
C PRO A 58 -10.64 7.40 -8.10
N ALA A 59 -10.08 6.84 -7.02
CA ALA A 59 -9.99 5.40 -6.79
C ALA A 59 -10.81 4.94 -5.57
N SER A 60 -11.42 3.76 -5.70
CA SER A 60 -11.93 2.97 -4.59
C SER A 60 -11.01 1.77 -4.40
N VAL A 61 -10.56 1.54 -3.17
CA VAL A 61 -9.57 0.52 -2.84
C VAL A 61 -10.13 -0.46 -1.82
N GLU A 62 -10.02 -1.74 -2.10
CA GLU A 62 -10.33 -2.82 -1.16
C GLU A 62 -9.04 -3.58 -0.86
N ILE A 63 -8.75 -3.80 0.42
CA ILE A 63 -7.51 -4.40 0.91
C ILE A 63 -7.87 -5.57 1.82
N VAL A 64 -7.39 -6.76 1.48
CA VAL A 64 -7.43 -7.93 2.35
C VAL A 64 -6.01 -8.26 2.79
N LEU A 65 -5.74 -8.10 4.09
CA LEU A 65 -4.44 -8.39 4.70
C LEU A 65 -4.42 -9.84 5.18
N PHE A 66 -3.54 -10.67 4.63
CA PHE A 66 -3.33 -12.06 5.09
C PHE A 66 -2.06 -12.13 5.92
N PRO A 67 -2.15 -12.12 7.26
CA PRO A 67 -0.98 -11.98 8.11
C PRO A 67 -0.08 -13.22 8.07
N PRO A 68 1.24 -13.07 8.29
CA PRO A 68 2.20 -14.17 8.26
C PRO A 68 2.12 -15.09 9.49
N ASP A 69 1.51 -14.62 10.59
CA ASP A 69 1.43 -15.30 11.88
C ASP A 69 0.21 -14.77 12.68
N ASN A 70 -0.04 -15.37 13.85
CA ASN A 70 -1.16 -15.03 14.73
C ASN A 70 -0.90 -13.82 15.68
N ARG A 71 0.17 -13.04 15.49
CA ARG A 71 0.38 -11.86 16.35
C ARG A 71 -0.75 -10.85 16.13
N ILE A 72 -1.22 -10.27 17.23
CA ILE A 72 -2.20 -9.19 17.22
C ILE A 72 -1.57 -7.96 16.56
N ARG A 73 -2.29 -7.35 15.63
CA ARG A 73 -1.85 -6.21 14.80
C ARG A 73 -2.99 -5.23 14.62
N ASP A 74 -2.65 -3.95 14.60
CA ASP A 74 -3.60 -2.90 14.23
C ASP A 74 -3.80 -2.93 12.71
N LEU A 75 -5.06 -2.91 12.28
CA LEU A 75 -5.46 -3.08 10.88
C LEU A 75 -4.93 -1.93 9.99
N ASP A 76 -4.95 -0.72 10.50
CA ASP A 76 -4.58 0.52 9.80
C ASP A 76 -3.07 0.72 9.62
N ASN A 77 -2.27 0.01 10.40
CA ASN A 77 -0.81 0.15 10.49
C ASN A 77 -0.06 -0.17 9.19
N TYR A 78 -0.74 -0.71 8.18
CA TYR A 78 -0.14 -1.22 6.95
C TYR A 78 -0.43 -0.37 5.71
N ASN A 79 -1.46 0.48 5.77
CA ASN A 79 -1.99 1.17 4.59
C ASN A 79 -0.96 2.10 3.95
N LYS A 80 -0.18 2.83 4.77
CA LYS A 80 0.78 3.81 4.25
C LYS A 80 1.89 3.15 3.42
N ALA A 81 2.42 2.01 3.88
CA ALA A 81 3.43 1.28 3.13
C ALA A 81 2.89 0.79 1.78
N LEU A 82 1.64 0.29 1.76
CA LEU A 82 0.99 -0.18 0.53
C LEU A 82 0.80 0.97 -0.46
N PHE A 83 0.27 2.12 -0.01
CA PHE A 83 -0.01 3.25 -0.88
C PHE A 83 1.25 3.88 -1.46
N ASP A 84 2.28 4.07 -0.64
CA ASP A 84 3.56 4.56 -1.11
C ASP A 84 4.19 3.62 -2.15
N ALA A 85 4.04 2.30 -1.98
CA ALA A 85 4.53 1.33 -2.94
C ALA A 85 3.75 1.37 -4.27
N LEU A 86 2.42 1.55 -4.23
CA LEU A 86 1.59 1.71 -5.44
C LEU A 86 1.92 3.01 -6.19
N THR A 87 2.14 4.10 -5.47
CA THR A 87 2.63 5.37 -6.05
C THR A 87 4.02 5.20 -6.65
N HIS A 88 4.94 4.57 -5.93
CA HIS A 88 6.30 4.31 -6.43
C HIS A 88 6.32 3.40 -7.67
N ALA A 89 5.39 2.43 -7.76
CA ALA A 89 5.22 1.56 -8.91
C ALA A 89 4.53 2.24 -10.10
N GLY A 90 3.98 3.44 -9.93
CA GLY A 90 3.24 4.17 -10.97
C GLY A 90 1.84 3.63 -11.25
N VAL A 91 1.20 2.97 -10.27
CA VAL A 91 -0.19 2.46 -10.43
C VAL A 91 -1.19 3.61 -10.54
N TRP A 92 -0.97 4.67 -9.78
CA TRP A 92 -1.66 5.96 -9.83
C TRP A 92 -0.62 7.07 -9.69
N GLU A 93 -1.02 8.33 -9.88
CA GLU A 93 -0.11 9.47 -9.73
C GLU A 93 0.16 9.77 -8.25
N ASP A 94 -0.89 9.70 -7.42
CA ASP A 94 -0.81 10.05 -5.99
C ASP A 94 -1.85 9.29 -5.16
N ASP A 95 -1.53 8.97 -3.90
CA ASP A 95 -2.44 8.24 -3.01
C ASP A 95 -3.65 9.08 -2.54
N SER A 96 -3.60 10.42 -2.69
CA SER A 96 -4.75 11.31 -2.47
C SER A 96 -5.94 11.06 -3.41
N GLN A 97 -5.74 10.28 -4.46
CA GLN A 97 -6.80 9.83 -5.37
C GLN A 97 -7.76 8.83 -4.71
N VAL A 98 -7.36 8.14 -3.64
CA VAL A 98 -8.21 7.19 -2.93
C VAL A 98 -9.35 7.93 -2.22
N LYS A 99 -10.60 7.71 -2.64
CA LYS A 99 -11.82 8.32 -2.06
C LYS A 99 -12.63 7.36 -1.22
N ARG A 100 -12.43 6.06 -1.40
CA ARG A 100 -13.03 5.01 -0.59
C ARG A 100 -11.98 3.94 -0.34
N MET A 101 -11.91 3.48 0.90
CA MET A 101 -11.04 2.40 1.32
C MET A 101 -11.81 1.43 2.22
N LEU A 102 -11.76 0.15 1.89
CA LEU A 102 -12.18 -0.95 2.75
C LEU A 102 -10.94 -1.77 3.08
N VAL A 103 -10.71 -2.04 4.36
CA VAL A 103 -9.59 -2.85 4.84
C VAL A 103 -10.14 -3.92 5.76
N GLU A 104 -9.69 -5.15 5.57
CA GLU A 104 -10.07 -6.28 6.42
C GLU A 104 -8.92 -7.28 6.60
N TRP A 105 -9.01 -8.07 7.67
CA TRP A 105 -8.12 -9.20 7.91
C TRP A 105 -8.65 -10.45 7.20
N GLY A 106 -7.78 -11.09 6.43
CA GLY A 106 -7.95 -12.47 5.96
C GLY A 106 -7.33 -13.48 6.95
N PRO A 107 -7.42 -14.79 6.63
CA PRO A 107 -6.76 -15.83 7.42
C PRO A 107 -5.24 -15.72 7.40
N VAL A 108 -4.59 -16.35 8.38
CA VAL A 108 -3.12 -16.47 8.43
C VAL A 108 -2.61 -17.29 7.25
N ILE A 109 -1.61 -16.77 6.53
CA ILE A 109 -0.94 -17.46 5.43
C ILE A 109 0.57 -17.37 5.66
N PRO A 110 1.33 -18.47 5.60
CA PRO A 110 2.78 -18.44 5.75
C PRO A 110 3.44 -17.41 4.80
N LYS A 111 4.38 -16.63 5.33
CA LYS A 111 5.03 -15.46 4.68
C LYS A 111 4.14 -14.24 4.47
N GLY A 112 2.83 -14.38 4.66
CA GLY A 112 1.83 -13.32 4.52
C GLY A 112 1.70 -12.81 3.09
N LYS A 113 0.57 -12.17 2.81
CA LYS A 113 0.33 -11.46 1.54
C LYS A 113 -0.74 -10.38 1.72
N VAL A 114 -0.89 -9.54 0.72
CA VAL A 114 -2.01 -8.61 0.62
C VAL A 114 -2.66 -8.79 -0.73
N GLU A 115 -3.99 -8.79 -0.74
CA GLU A 115 -4.76 -8.64 -1.97
C GLU A 115 -5.33 -7.23 -2.00
N ILE A 116 -5.03 -6.48 -3.07
CA ILE A 116 -5.54 -5.13 -3.29
C ILE A 116 -6.38 -5.13 -4.56
N THR A 117 -7.63 -4.69 -4.45
CA THR A 117 -8.50 -4.41 -5.59
C THR A 117 -8.67 -2.90 -5.71
N ILE A 118 -8.35 -2.35 -6.88
CA ILE A 118 -8.47 -0.93 -7.21
C ILE A 118 -9.52 -0.78 -8.31
N SER A 119 -10.59 -0.05 -8.03
CA SER A 119 -11.66 0.28 -8.98
C SER A 119 -11.82 1.79 -9.10
N LYS A 120 -12.50 2.24 -10.15
CA LYS A 120 -12.87 3.65 -10.30
C LYS A 120 -13.83 4.02 -9.17
N TYR A 121 -13.59 5.14 -8.51
CA TYR A 121 -14.55 5.66 -7.54
C TYR A 121 -15.75 6.28 -8.27
N GLU A 122 -16.93 5.72 -8.03
CA GLU A 122 -18.19 6.28 -8.48
C GLU A 122 -18.83 7.03 -7.31
N LYS A 123 -19.08 8.33 -7.50
CA LYS A 123 -19.77 9.15 -6.51
C LYS A 123 -21.20 8.59 -6.37
N PRO A 124 -21.67 8.26 -5.16
CA PRO A 124 -23.05 7.80 -5.00
C PRO A 124 -24.00 8.88 -5.51
N ALA A 125 -24.94 8.48 -6.39
CA ALA A 125 -26.00 9.35 -6.86
C ALA A 125 -26.82 9.80 -5.64
N GLY A 126 -26.66 11.07 -5.24
CA GLY A 126 -27.31 11.62 -4.05
C GLY A 126 -26.45 12.57 -3.22
N ALA A 127 -25.12 12.56 -3.37
CA ALA A 127 -24.27 13.58 -2.76
C ALA A 127 -24.23 14.86 -3.62
N ALA A 128 -25.38 15.51 -3.77
CA ALA A 128 -25.42 16.93 -4.13
C ALA A 128 -24.86 17.72 -2.94
N ALA A 129 -23.95 18.64 -3.22
CA ALA A 129 -23.54 19.67 -2.27
C ALA A 129 -24.61 20.77 -2.23
#